data_AF-A0A8H5R5W1-F1
#
_entry.id   AF-A0A8H5R5W1-F1
#
_cell.length_a   1.000
_cell.length_b   1.000
_cell.length_c   1.000
_cell.angle_alpha   90.00
_cell.angle_beta   90.00
_cell.angle_gamma   90.00
#
_symmetry.space_group_name_H-M   'P 1'
#
loop_
_entity.id
_entity.type
_entity.pdbx_description
1 polymer ?
#
loop_
_entity_poly.entity_id
_entity_poly.type
_entity_poly.pdbx_seq_one_letter_code
_entity_poly.pdbx_strand_id
1 'polypeptide(L)'
;MRHSFISALIAVSSAIHAAAQLNGKVGPLTSASAKAAIKTCNIVDYGAKANAKTDNGPAIQKAWNDCRTGGGEVYVPKGDYGMSTWVTLTSSKPMSFRLDGIIYRIGTDGGNMFMFKHLEDFEFYSSTSKGAIQGYGYEFHKNNEYGPRILRFTDVKSFSIHDVALVDSPAFHFSIDTCSDGEVYNMAIHGGNRGGLDGIDVWGTNIHIHDVEVSNKDECVTVKNPSDHLLIENVFCNWSGGCAMGSLATDTDIHDIEYNKIYTQRSNQMYMFKSYGGSGTVNNVALKNFAGHSNAYTLDLDAQWSSMKPIAGDGILYTNMTFSGWSGTCADGHQRGPIKFNCPADVPCTDMQVDDFTVGSNKGDTVEHVCKNAYGSGACLKKGDGGAYTTTQTVDATSAATPTMDGEIENGLGLTVSIAIPTIRASFFPGVAAISPRMADASKAQTTARVKTSVPAEADTAADTSAAANVVVLINTVASFSTSAIADEVTPVSIPEVSADASESLITEDRSTLQTAVKASATTNSAAETTVALSKASSCRAKRRQNFRY
;
A
#
# COMPACT_ATOMS: atom_id res chain seq x y z
N MET A 1 -55.26 32.49 31.61
CA MET A 1 -53.98 31.75 31.69
C MET A 1 -53.70 31.16 30.32
N ARG A 2 -52.68 31.69 29.62
CA ARG A 2 -52.19 31.14 28.35
C ARG A 2 -51.11 30.12 28.71
N HIS A 3 -51.26 28.86 28.29
CA HIS A 3 -50.21 27.86 28.41
C HIS A 3 -49.63 27.61 27.02
N SER A 4 -48.43 28.15 26.80
CA SER A 4 -47.60 27.84 25.64
C SER A 4 -47.07 26.42 25.79
N PHE A 5 -47.41 25.57 24.84
CA PHE A 5 -46.71 24.31 24.62
C PHE A 5 -45.33 24.62 24.02
N ILE A 6 -44.27 24.38 24.79
CA ILE A 6 -42.91 24.33 24.29
C ILE A 6 -42.73 22.93 23.68
N SER A 7 -42.77 22.85 22.34
CA SER A 7 -42.31 21.67 21.62
C SER A 7 -40.80 21.53 21.83
N ALA A 8 -40.40 20.47 22.52
CA ALA A 8 -39.02 20.03 22.54
C ALA A 8 -38.67 19.49 21.13
N LEU A 9 -37.94 20.30 20.35
CA LEU A 9 -37.19 19.76 19.21
C LEU A 9 -36.05 18.92 19.76
N ILE A 10 -36.21 17.60 19.69
CA ILE A 10 -35.09 16.67 19.79
C ILE A 10 -34.24 16.89 18.55
N ALA A 11 -33.14 17.63 18.69
CA ALA A 11 -32.09 17.68 17.69
C ALA A 11 -31.42 16.29 17.67
N VAL A 12 -31.90 15.42 16.79
CA VAL A 12 -31.14 14.23 16.39
C VAL A 12 -29.93 14.76 15.63
N SER A 13 -28.81 14.93 16.32
CA SER A 13 -27.51 15.05 15.68
C SER A 13 -27.25 13.72 14.98
N SER A 14 -27.75 13.59 13.75
CA SER A 14 -27.24 12.61 12.81
C SER A 14 -25.75 12.90 12.69
N ALA A 15 -24.92 12.09 13.36
CA ALA A 15 -23.49 12.06 13.15
C ALA A 15 -23.30 11.86 11.65
N ILE A 16 -22.94 12.93 10.95
CA ILE A 16 -22.51 12.87 9.56
C ILE A 16 -21.19 12.12 9.65
N HIS A 17 -21.26 10.80 9.54
CA HIS A 17 -20.06 9.98 9.45
C HIS A 17 -19.30 10.49 8.24
N ALA A 18 -18.00 10.77 8.40
CA ALA A 18 -17.13 11.05 7.28
C ALA A 18 -17.34 9.94 6.23
N ALA A 19 -18.01 10.33 5.14
CA ALA A 19 -18.26 9.51 3.97
C ALA A 19 -17.19 9.93 2.98
N ALA A 20 -15.98 9.40 3.19
CA ALA A 20 -14.88 9.52 2.28
C ALA A 20 -15.01 8.37 1.29
N GLN A 21 -15.18 8.69 0.01
CA GLN A 21 -15.30 7.70 -1.05
C GLN A 21 -14.65 8.23 -2.32
N LEU A 22 -14.40 7.31 -3.24
CA LEU A 22 -14.06 7.62 -4.63
C LEU A 22 -15.07 8.65 -5.21
N ASN A 23 -14.58 9.60 -6.00
CA ASN A 23 -15.43 10.59 -6.68
C ASN A 23 -15.81 10.20 -8.12
N GLY A 24 -15.32 9.07 -8.60
CA GLY A 24 -15.54 8.62 -9.97
C GLY A 24 -15.22 7.15 -10.18
N LYS A 25 -15.18 6.75 -11.45
CA LYS A 25 -14.67 5.42 -11.83
C LYS A 25 -13.16 5.39 -11.64
N VAL A 26 -12.66 4.23 -11.25
CA VAL A 26 -11.23 3.92 -11.21
C VAL A 26 -10.90 2.85 -12.25
N GLY A 27 -9.62 2.68 -12.55
CA GLY A 27 -9.14 1.64 -13.46
C GLY A 27 -8.95 2.12 -14.91
N PRO A 28 -8.46 1.23 -15.78
CA PRO A 28 -8.25 1.52 -17.20
C PRO A 28 -9.56 1.74 -17.96
N LEU A 29 -9.52 2.58 -18.99
CA LEU A 29 -10.68 2.90 -19.83
C LEU A 29 -10.96 1.79 -20.85
N THR A 30 -9.93 1.07 -21.28
CA THR A 30 -10.03 -0.09 -22.18
C THR A 30 -9.34 -1.30 -21.58
N SER A 31 -9.85 -2.51 -21.87
CA SER A 31 -9.29 -3.74 -21.31
C SER A 31 -7.91 -4.08 -21.89
N ALA A 32 -7.07 -4.77 -21.12
CA ALA A 32 -5.82 -5.36 -21.61
C ALA A 32 -6.01 -6.16 -22.91
N SER A 33 -7.10 -6.93 -23.05
CA SER A 33 -7.39 -7.70 -24.26
C SER A 33 -7.62 -6.82 -25.49
N ALA A 34 -8.27 -5.67 -25.33
CA ALA A 34 -8.47 -4.71 -26.42
C ALA A 34 -7.15 -4.06 -26.84
N LYS A 35 -6.29 -3.71 -25.86
CA LYS A 35 -4.95 -3.18 -26.11
C LYS A 35 -4.07 -4.21 -26.81
N ALA A 36 -4.02 -5.45 -26.31
CA ALA A 36 -3.26 -6.55 -26.91
C ALA A 36 -3.70 -6.88 -28.35
N ALA A 37 -4.99 -6.73 -28.67
CA ALA A 37 -5.54 -6.93 -30.02
C ALA A 37 -5.06 -5.87 -31.02
N ILE A 38 -4.68 -4.67 -30.57
CA ILE A 38 -4.03 -3.66 -31.42
C ILE A 38 -2.62 -4.15 -31.78
N LYS A 39 -1.83 -4.46 -30.76
CA LYS A 39 -0.47 -4.97 -30.90
C LYS A 39 0.00 -5.60 -29.60
N THR A 40 0.68 -6.74 -29.70
CA THR A 40 1.42 -7.33 -28.58
C THR A 40 2.91 -7.32 -28.91
N CYS A 41 3.70 -6.67 -28.06
CA CYS A 41 5.15 -6.58 -28.16
C CYS A 41 5.77 -7.51 -27.10
N ASN A 42 6.00 -8.77 -27.46
CA ASN A 42 6.68 -9.74 -26.61
C ASN A 42 8.17 -9.39 -26.51
N ILE A 43 8.69 -9.15 -25.31
CA ILE A 43 10.08 -8.68 -25.12
C ILE A 43 11.14 -9.62 -25.71
N VAL A 44 10.83 -10.91 -25.87
CA VAL A 44 11.73 -11.90 -26.48
C VAL A 44 12.00 -11.56 -27.95
N ASP A 45 11.00 -11.05 -28.66
CA ASP A 45 11.14 -10.61 -30.06
C ASP A 45 12.03 -9.35 -30.19
N TYR A 46 12.28 -8.66 -29.07
CA TYR A 46 13.15 -7.49 -28.97
C TYR A 46 14.51 -7.81 -28.33
N GLY A 47 14.83 -9.10 -28.19
CA GLY A 47 16.15 -9.59 -27.75
C GLY A 47 16.24 -9.95 -26.27
N ALA A 48 15.13 -10.01 -25.54
CA ALA A 48 15.14 -10.47 -24.15
C ALA A 48 15.59 -11.93 -24.04
N LYS A 49 16.27 -12.27 -22.94
CA LYS A 49 16.72 -13.62 -22.61
C LYS A 49 16.31 -13.99 -21.18
N ALA A 50 15.53 -15.06 -21.06
CA ALA A 50 15.08 -15.62 -19.80
C ALA A 50 16.16 -16.51 -19.16
N ASN A 51 17.20 -15.91 -18.58
CA ASN A 51 18.29 -16.62 -17.90
C ASN A 51 18.76 -15.97 -16.59
N ALA A 52 17.97 -15.03 -16.04
CA ALA A 52 18.23 -14.21 -14.85
C ALA A 52 19.51 -13.33 -14.89
N LYS A 53 20.31 -13.40 -15.96
CA LYS A 53 21.67 -12.80 -16.02
C LYS A 53 21.83 -11.75 -17.10
N THR A 54 21.14 -11.91 -18.23
CA THR A 54 21.17 -10.94 -19.32
C THR A 54 20.37 -9.71 -18.93
N ASP A 55 20.88 -8.51 -19.23
CA ASP A 55 20.12 -7.27 -19.03
C ASP A 55 18.97 -7.18 -20.02
N ASN A 56 17.74 -7.23 -19.51
CA ASN A 56 16.52 -7.15 -20.29
C ASN A 56 15.91 -5.74 -20.34
N GLY A 57 16.49 -4.76 -19.63
CA GLY A 57 16.04 -3.36 -19.68
C GLY A 57 15.95 -2.81 -21.11
N PRO A 58 16.98 -2.98 -21.96
CA PRO A 58 16.93 -2.54 -23.36
C PRO A 58 15.85 -3.24 -24.20
N ALA A 59 15.57 -4.53 -23.96
CA ALA A 59 14.54 -5.28 -24.68
C ALA A 59 13.14 -4.79 -24.31
N ILE A 60 12.89 -4.56 -23.01
CA ILE A 60 11.65 -3.96 -22.50
C ILE A 60 11.43 -2.57 -23.12
N GLN A 61 12.46 -1.71 -23.11
CA GLN A 61 12.36 -0.36 -23.66
C GLN A 61 12.06 -0.37 -25.17
N LYS A 62 12.64 -1.30 -25.94
CA LYS A 62 12.36 -1.47 -27.37
C LYS A 62 10.93 -1.95 -27.62
N ALA A 63 10.47 -2.96 -26.89
CA ALA A 63 9.10 -3.46 -26.98
C ALA A 63 8.08 -2.36 -26.68
N TRP A 64 8.33 -1.59 -25.61
CA TRP A 64 7.51 -0.44 -25.25
C TRP A 64 7.49 0.63 -26.35
N ASN A 65 8.66 0.98 -26.89
CA ASN A 65 8.77 1.98 -27.95
C ASN A 65 8.01 1.59 -29.22
N ASP A 66 7.92 0.30 -29.52
CA ASP A 66 7.16 -0.17 -30.67
C ASP A 66 5.64 -0.13 -30.38
N CYS A 67 5.19 -0.71 -29.26
CA CYS A 67 3.77 -0.73 -28.94
C CYS A 67 3.18 0.66 -28.71
N ARG A 68 3.93 1.61 -28.11
CA ARG A 68 3.43 2.97 -27.86
C ARG A 68 3.16 3.80 -29.12
N THR A 69 3.56 3.33 -30.32
CA THR A 69 3.28 4.03 -31.57
C THR A 69 1.79 4.05 -31.91
N GLY A 70 1.07 2.96 -31.62
CA GLY A 70 -0.38 2.82 -31.84
C GLY A 70 -1.18 2.53 -30.57
N GLY A 71 -0.52 2.23 -29.46
CA GLY A 71 -1.11 1.56 -28.31
C GLY A 71 -0.93 0.06 -28.42
N GLY A 72 -0.97 -0.65 -27.30
CA GLY A 72 -0.73 -2.08 -27.30
C GLY A 72 -0.39 -2.65 -25.93
N GLU A 73 0.06 -3.90 -25.94
CA GLU A 73 0.53 -4.64 -24.78
C GLU A 73 2.02 -4.93 -24.89
N VAL A 74 2.82 -4.53 -23.90
CA VAL A 74 4.15 -5.11 -23.70
C VAL A 74 4.00 -6.38 -22.90
N TYR A 75 4.49 -7.49 -23.44
CA TYR A 75 4.39 -8.80 -22.82
C TYR A 75 5.76 -9.31 -22.35
N VAL A 76 5.88 -9.60 -21.06
CA VAL A 76 6.98 -10.34 -20.44
C VAL A 76 6.50 -11.78 -20.18
N PRO A 77 6.89 -12.76 -21.02
CA PRO A 77 6.49 -14.15 -20.84
C PRO A 77 7.00 -14.77 -19.55
N LYS A 78 6.47 -15.94 -19.22
CA LYS A 78 7.02 -16.76 -18.13
C LYS A 78 8.51 -17.04 -18.36
N GLY A 79 9.33 -16.75 -17.36
CA GLY A 79 10.78 -16.95 -17.36
C GLY A 79 11.46 -16.04 -16.34
N ASP A 80 12.76 -16.23 -16.16
CA ASP A 80 13.57 -15.42 -15.24
C ASP A 80 14.42 -14.41 -16.02
N TYR A 81 14.23 -13.11 -15.80
CA TYR A 81 14.85 -12.05 -16.59
C TYR A 81 15.71 -11.15 -15.71
N GLY A 82 17.01 -11.09 -15.98
CA GLY A 82 17.88 -10.12 -15.33
C GLY A 82 17.61 -8.70 -15.82
N MET A 83 17.82 -7.69 -14.98
CA MET A 83 17.73 -6.28 -15.34
C MET A 83 18.81 -5.44 -14.64
N SER A 84 19.64 -4.76 -15.44
CA SER A 84 20.60 -3.77 -14.95
C SER A 84 20.35 -2.36 -15.45
N THR A 85 19.71 -2.21 -16.61
CA THR A 85 19.33 -0.88 -17.14
C THR A 85 17.90 -0.58 -16.75
N TRP A 86 17.70 0.49 -15.97
CA TRP A 86 16.38 0.97 -15.57
C TRP A 86 15.58 1.53 -16.75
N VAL A 87 14.25 1.39 -16.71
CA VAL A 87 13.37 1.85 -17.79
C VAL A 87 12.47 3.00 -17.35
N THR A 88 12.29 3.98 -18.25
CA THR A 88 11.31 5.05 -18.10
C THR A 88 10.35 5.00 -19.27
N LEU A 89 9.10 4.67 -18.99
CA LEU A 89 8.10 4.25 -19.95
C LEU A 89 6.98 5.29 -20.03
N THR A 90 6.88 5.97 -21.18
CA THR A 90 5.89 7.02 -21.45
C THR A 90 5.10 6.69 -22.73
N SER A 91 3.85 7.15 -22.82
CA SER A 91 2.97 6.90 -23.97
C SER A 91 1.83 7.91 -24.01
N SER A 92 1.44 8.35 -25.21
CA SER A 92 0.18 9.09 -25.43
C SER A 92 -0.95 8.21 -25.97
N LYS A 93 -0.73 6.89 -25.97
CA LYS A 93 -1.67 5.86 -26.40
C LYS A 93 -1.97 4.92 -25.23
N PRO A 94 -3.17 4.29 -25.19
CA PRO A 94 -3.48 3.25 -24.21
C PRO A 94 -2.45 2.11 -24.25
N MET A 95 -1.99 1.68 -23.08
CA MET A 95 -0.95 0.66 -22.94
C MET A 95 -1.32 -0.37 -21.88
N SER A 96 -0.89 -1.61 -22.06
CA SER A 96 -0.80 -2.59 -20.97
C SER A 96 0.61 -3.16 -20.86
N PHE A 97 0.98 -3.57 -19.66
CA PHE A 97 2.21 -4.27 -19.35
C PHE A 97 1.86 -5.59 -18.66
N ARG A 98 1.93 -6.70 -19.40
CA ARG A 98 1.67 -8.04 -18.87
C ARG A 98 2.96 -8.69 -18.40
N LEU A 99 3.11 -8.87 -17.08
CA LEU A 99 4.24 -9.54 -16.45
C LEU A 99 3.85 -10.96 -16.01
N ASP A 100 4.16 -11.98 -16.82
CA ASP A 100 4.00 -13.39 -16.43
C ASP A 100 5.32 -14.06 -16.03
N GLY A 101 6.44 -13.36 -16.22
CA GLY A 101 7.77 -13.76 -15.76
C GLY A 101 8.18 -13.10 -14.44
N ILE A 102 9.45 -13.31 -14.07
CA ILE A 102 10.07 -12.70 -12.91
C ILE A 102 11.24 -11.83 -13.38
N ILE A 103 11.26 -10.56 -12.95
CA ILE A 103 12.39 -9.65 -13.16
C ILE A 103 13.30 -9.71 -11.94
N TYR A 104 14.59 -9.97 -12.14
CA TYR A 104 15.62 -9.96 -11.10
C TYR A 104 16.54 -8.76 -11.27
N ARG A 105 16.72 -7.97 -10.21
CA ARG A 105 17.72 -6.90 -10.21
C ARG A 105 19.12 -7.51 -10.32
N ILE A 106 19.89 -7.05 -11.31
CA ILE A 106 21.34 -7.30 -11.41
C ILE A 106 22.16 -6.01 -11.53
N GLY A 107 21.50 -4.86 -11.75
CA GLY A 107 22.14 -3.53 -11.72
C GLY A 107 22.15 -2.90 -10.34
N THR A 108 23.02 -1.90 -10.16
CA THR A 108 23.24 -1.24 -8.86
C THR A 108 22.97 0.27 -8.90
N ASP A 109 22.60 0.81 -10.05
CA ASP A 109 22.34 2.24 -10.22
C ASP A 109 21.21 2.71 -9.31
N GLY A 110 21.27 3.96 -8.85
CA GLY A 110 20.17 4.59 -8.14
C GLY A 110 18.96 4.87 -9.04
N GLY A 111 17.87 5.35 -8.45
CA GLY A 111 16.64 5.71 -9.19
C GLY A 111 15.51 4.70 -8.96
N ASN A 112 14.73 4.42 -10.01
CA ASN A 112 13.62 3.46 -10.01
C ASN A 112 13.87 2.42 -11.11
N MET A 113 13.80 1.13 -10.81
CA MET A 113 13.98 0.08 -11.82
C MET A 113 12.96 0.22 -12.95
N PHE A 114 11.69 0.43 -12.58
CA PHE A 114 10.59 0.77 -13.48
C PHE A 114 9.99 2.11 -13.10
N MET A 115 9.91 3.00 -14.08
CA MET A 115 9.17 4.26 -13.96
C MET A 115 8.18 4.39 -15.11
N PHE A 116 6.89 4.34 -14.80
CA PHE A 116 5.81 4.60 -15.74
C PHE A 116 5.36 6.05 -15.55
N LYS A 117 5.37 6.85 -16.62
CA LYS A 117 5.17 8.31 -16.49
C LYS A 117 4.32 8.88 -17.63
N HIS A 118 3.45 9.82 -17.31
CA HIS A 118 2.61 10.52 -18.29
C HIS A 118 1.83 9.52 -19.15
N LEU A 119 1.01 8.69 -18.49
CA LEU A 119 0.18 7.66 -19.13
C LEU A 119 -1.28 7.90 -18.81
N GLU A 120 -2.14 7.52 -19.74
CA GLU A 120 -3.59 7.50 -19.55
C GLU A 120 -4.13 6.19 -20.17
N ASP A 121 -5.09 5.56 -19.49
CA ASP A 121 -5.62 4.25 -19.85
C ASP A 121 -4.52 3.15 -19.83
N PHE A 122 -4.00 2.90 -18.62
CA PHE A 122 -2.85 2.00 -18.40
C PHE A 122 -3.18 0.81 -17.50
N GLU A 123 -2.67 -0.37 -17.82
CA GLU A 123 -2.87 -1.58 -16.99
C GLU A 123 -1.55 -2.35 -16.82
N PHE A 124 -1.10 -2.57 -15.59
CA PHE A 124 0.05 -3.42 -15.27
C PHE A 124 -0.43 -4.63 -14.48
N TYR A 125 -0.34 -5.83 -15.10
CA TYR A 125 -0.89 -7.02 -14.49
C TYR A 125 -0.05 -8.28 -14.72
N SER A 126 -0.36 -9.35 -13.98
CA SER A 126 0.03 -10.72 -14.34
C SER A 126 -1.21 -11.54 -14.65
N SER A 127 -1.23 -12.22 -15.81
CA SER A 127 -2.34 -13.12 -16.15
C SER A 127 -2.36 -14.39 -15.29
N THR A 128 -1.24 -14.67 -14.62
CA THR A 128 -1.02 -15.89 -13.84
C THR A 128 -1.04 -15.65 -12.33
N SER A 129 -1.18 -14.40 -11.88
CA SER A 129 -1.01 -13.99 -10.48
C SER A 129 0.34 -14.43 -9.88
N LYS A 130 1.37 -14.55 -10.73
CA LYS A 130 2.73 -15.03 -10.37
C LYS A 130 3.84 -14.14 -10.92
N GLY A 131 3.50 -13.09 -11.66
CA GLY A 131 4.46 -12.08 -12.09
C GLY A 131 5.09 -11.39 -10.90
N ALA A 132 6.41 -11.24 -10.91
CA ALA A 132 7.11 -10.64 -9.79
C ALA A 132 8.32 -9.81 -10.20
N ILE A 133 8.68 -8.84 -9.36
CA ILE A 133 9.97 -8.14 -9.43
C ILE A 133 10.74 -8.43 -8.14
N GLN A 134 11.84 -9.17 -8.27
CA GLN A 134 12.80 -9.46 -7.21
C GLN A 134 13.91 -8.40 -7.22
N GLY A 135 13.87 -7.51 -6.23
CA GLY A 135 14.79 -6.39 -6.08
C GLY A 135 16.15 -6.73 -5.46
N TYR A 136 16.31 -7.90 -4.82
CA TYR A 136 17.52 -8.29 -4.09
C TYR A 136 18.10 -7.16 -3.21
N GLY A 137 17.23 -6.50 -2.45
CA GLY A 137 17.54 -5.42 -1.53
C GLY A 137 18.52 -5.82 -0.44
N TYR A 138 18.48 -7.09 0.01
CA TYR A 138 19.44 -7.64 0.98
C TYR A 138 20.92 -7.43 0.59
N GLU A 139 21.23 -7.31 -0.72
CA GLU A 139 22.60 -7.03 -1.17
C GLU A 139 23.10 -5.64 -0.76
N PHE A 140 22.19 -4.68 -0.61
CA PHE A 140 22.47 -3.35 -0.05
C PHE A 140 22.32 -3.35 1.47
N HIS A 141 21.26 -3.97 1.98
CA HIS A 141 20.91 -3.88 3.40
C HIS A 141 21.93 -4.56 4.32
N LYS A 142 22.58 -5.64 3.86
CA LYS A 142 23.69 -6.29 4.59
C LYS A 142 24.89 -5.36 4.87
N ASN A 143 25.00 -4.28 4.10
CA ASN A 143 26.01 -3.23 4.24
C ASN A 143 25.43 -1.94 4.85
N ASN A 144 24.22 -1.98 5.40
CA ASN A 144 23.49 -0.83 5.92
C ASN A 144 23.16 0.26 4.87
N GLU A 145 23.17 -0.08 3.59
CA GLU A 145 22.91 0.82 2.46
C GLU A 145 21.49 0.66 1.91
N TYR A 146 21.08 1.62 1.08
CA TYR A 146 19.88 1.54 0.23
C TYR A 146 20.28 1.61 -1.24
N GLY A 147 19.45 1.05 -2.12
CA GLY A 147 19.67 1.05 -3.56
C GLY A 147 18.52 1.71 -4.36
N PRO A 148 18.23 1.22 -5.58
CA PRO A 148 17.09 1.71 -6.35
C PRO A 148 15.75 1.33 -5.71
N ARG A 149 14.70 2.08 -6.05
CA ARG A 149 13.31 1.70 -5.80
C ARG A 149 12.86 0.73 -6.90
N ILE A 150 11.89 -0.13 -6.63
CA ILE A 150 11.38 -1.05 -7.65
C ILE A 150 10.50 -0.31 -8.67
N LEU A 151 9.40 0.30 -8.21
CA LEU A 151 8.36 0.80 -9.08
C LEU A 151 7.93 2.22 -8.72
N ARG A 152 7.79 3.08 -9.73
CA ARG A 152 7.16 4.40 -9.61
C ARG A 152 6.19 4.67 -10.75
N PHE A 153 4.98 5.07 -10.41
CA PHE A 153 4.05 5.72 -11.34
C PHE A 153 4.09 7.21 -11.07
N THR A 154 4.23 8.03 -12.10
CA THR A 154 4.19 9.49 -11.98
C THR A 154 3.27 10.10 -13.04
N ASP A 155 2.22 10.82 -12.63
CA ASP A 155 1.22 11.38 -13.54
C ASP A 155 0.64 10.31 -14.47
N VAL A 156 0.11 9.24 -13.85
CA VAL A 156 -0.59 8.14 -14.50
C VAL A 156 -2.08 8.25 -14.17
N LYS A 157 -2.94 8.17 -15.19
CA LYS A 157 -4.38 8.39 -15.07
C LYS A 157 -5.18 7.22 -15.62
N SER A 158 -6.34 6.95 -15.02
CA SER A 158 -7.23 5.85 -15.42
C SER A 158 -6.44 4.56 -15.56
N PHE A 159 -5.98 4.05 -14.43
CA PHE A 159 -5.00 2.96 -14.42
C PHE A 159 -5.36 1.86 -13.45
N SER A 160 -4.82 0.67 -13.70
CA SER A 160 -4.73 -0.35 -12.66
C SER A 160 -3.35 -1.00 -12.60
N ILE A 161 -3.01 -1.49 -11.41
CA ILE A 161 -1.94 -2.46 -11.21
C ILE A 161 -2.42 -3.57 -10.29
N HIS A 162 -2.25 -4.81 -10.73
CA HIS A 162 -2.74 -5.95 -9.97
C HIS A 162 -2.09 -7.29 -10.29
N ASP A 163 -2.31 -8.27 -9.42
CA ASP A 163 -1.88 -9.65 -9.61
C ASP A 163 -0.35 -9.82 -9.73
N VAL A 164 0.43 -8.89 -9.14
CA VAL A 164 1.90 -8.90 -9.16
C VAL A 164 2.50 -8.84 -7.76
N ALA A 165 3.70 -9.39 -7.59
CA ALA A 165 4.47 -9.30 -6.35
C ALA A 165 5.70 -8.39 -6.51
N LEU A 166 5.96 -7.56 -5.49
CA LEU A 166 7.17 -6.72 -5.41
C LEU A 166 7.99 -7.17 -4.21
N VAL A 167 9.22 -7.63 -4.43
CA VAL A 167 9.94 -8.40 -3.43
C VAL A 167 11.34 -7.82 -3.22
N ASP A 168 11.70 -7.64 -1.95
CA ASP A 168 13.03 -7.25 -1.47
C ASP A 168 13.53 -5.99 -2.17
N SER A 169 12.77 -4.90 -2.08
CA SER A 169 13.24 -3.64 -2.65
C SER A 169 14.49 -3.14 -1.94
N PRO A 170 15.52 -2.66 -2.66
CA PRO A 170 16.64 -1.97 -2.05
C PRO A 170 16.27 -0.67 -1.33
N ALA A 171 15.12 -0.08 -1.66
CA ALA A 171 14.50 1.08 -1.01
C ALA A 171 12.96 0.92 -1.03
N PHE A 172 12.20 1.86 -1.59
CA PHE A 172 10.74 1.79 -1.68
C PHE A 172 10.28 0.76 -2.73
N HIS A 173 9.17 0.07 -2.48
CA HIS A 173 8.61 -0.92 -3.41
C HIS A 173 7.78 -0.23 -4.49
N PHE A 174 6.76 0.54 -4.11
CA PHE A 174 5.86 1.19 -5.04
C PHE A 174 5.48 2.62 -4.62
N SER A 175 5.81 3.60 -5.46
CA SER A 175 5.33 4.98 -5.30
C SER A 175 4.32 5.34 -6.39
N ILE A 176 3.17 5.87 -5.98
CA ILE A 176 2.10 6.41 -6.83
C ILE A 176 2.12 7.92 -6.66
N ASP A 177 2.72 8.60 -7.63
CA ASP A 177 3.03 10.02 -7.57
C ASP A 177 2.12 10.83 -8.49
N THR A 178 1.30 11.69 -7.90
CA THR A 178 0.42 12.61 -8.63
C THR A 178 -0.44 11.89 -9.67
N CYS A 179 -1.01 10.75 -9.29
CA CYS A 179 -1.81 9.91 -10.18
C CYS A 179 -3.32 10.13 -9.96
N SER A 180 -4.16 9.66 -10.88
CA SER A 180 -5.62 9.73 -10.70
C SER A 180 -6.39 8.54 -11.28
N ASP A 181 -7.61 8.33 -10.79
CA ASP A 181 -8.57 7.35 -11.32
C ASP A 181 -7.98 5.92 -11.33
N GLY A 182 -7.29 5.58 -10.25
CA GLY A 182 -6.44 4.40 -10.14
C GLY A 182 -7.04 3.27 -9.33
N GLU A 183 -6.74 2.02 -9.69
CA GLU A 183 -7.09 0.84 -8.89
C GLU A 183 -5.86 -0.06 -8.66
N VAL A 184 -5.56 -0.39 -7.40
CA VAL A 184 -4.39 -1.17 -7.00
C VAL A 184 -4.86 -2.36 -6.17
N TYR A 185 -4.65 -3.58 -6.65
CA TYR A 185 -5.18 -4.75 -5.94
C TYR A 185 -4.49 -6.08 -6.20
N ASN A 186 -4.78 -7.08 -5.37
CA ASN A 186 -4.20 -8.42 -5.47
C ASN A 186 -2.66 -8.36 -5.53
N MET A 187 -2.05 -7.64 -4.60
CA MET A 187 -0.60 -7.48 -4.53
C MET A 187 -0.02 -8.09 -3.25
N ALA A 188 1.20 -8.62 -3.38
CA ALA A 188 2.02 -9.04 -2.25
C ALA A 188 3.35 -8.29 -2.30
N ILE A 189 3.67 -7.57 -1.22
CA ILE A 189 4.87 -6.75 -1.11
C ILE A 189 5.68 -7.22 0.10
N HIS A 190 6.85 -7.81 -0.13
CA HIS A 190 7.68 -8.37 0.93
C HIS A 190 9.08 -7.76 0.87
N GLY A 191 9.41 -6.89 1.82
CA GLY A 191 10.71 -6.26 2.00
C GLY A 191 11.39 -6.63 3.31
N GLY A 192 12.63 -6.18 3.47
CA GLY A 192 13.42 -6.40 4.69
C GLY A 192 12.84 -5.68 5.93
N ASN A 193 13.19 -6.18 7.11
CA ASN A 193 12.76 -5.66 8.41
C ASN A 193 13.56 -4.42 8.84
N ARG A 194 13.48 -3.33 8.04
CA ARG A 194 14.08 -2.02 8.33
C ARG A 194 13.20 -0.88 7.78
N GLY A 195 13.29 0.30 8.39
CA GLY A 195 12.74 1.54 7.83
C GLY A 195 13.34 1.87 6.45
N GLY A 196 12.70 2.78 5.71
CA GLY A 196 13.07 3.17 4.34
C GLY A 196 12.77 2.14 3.25
N LEU A 197 12.01 1.08 3.60
CA LEU A 197 11.60 -0.03 2.73
C LEU A 197 10.09 -0.02 2.48
N ASP A 198 9.57 1.18 2.26
CA ASP A 198 8.17 1.55 2.13
C ASP A 198 7.45 0.61 1.13
N GLY A 199 6.23 0.19 1.48
CA GLY A 199 5.38 -0.66 0.67
C GLY A 199 4.75 0.16 -0.46
N ILE A 200 3.63 0.81 -0.15
CA ILE A 200 2.94 1.71 -1.07
C ILE A 200 2.91 3.12 -0.48
N ASP A 201 3.53 4.06 -1.18
CA ASP A 201 3.31 5.50 -0.98
C ASP A 201 2.38 6.03 -2.07
N VAL A 202 1.33 6.76 -1.69
CA VAL A 202 0.36 7.30 -2.65
C VAL A 202 0.09 8.78 -2.42
N TRP A 203 0.09 9.56 -3.50
CA TRP A 203 -0.56 10.86 -3.55
C TRP A 203 -1.20 11.12 -4.91
N GLY A 204 -2.41 11.65 -4.89
CA GLY A 204 -3.27 11.73 -6.06
C GLY A 204 -4.75 11.84 -5.71
N THR A 205 -5.60 11.73 -6.72
CA THR A 205 -7.07 11.85 -6.56
C THR A 205 -7.80 10.63 -7.09
N ASN A 206 -8.87 10.20 -6.42
CA ASN A 206 -9.76 9.14 -6.89
C ASN A 206 -9.01 7.81 -7.13
N ILE A 207 -8.41 7.24 -6.07
CA ILE A 207 -7.65 5.98 -6.15
C ILE A 207 -8.18 4.97 -5.13
N HIS A 208 -8.44 3.76 -5.61
CA HIS A 208 -8.87 2.61 -4.81
C HIS A 208 -7.69 1.66 -4.61
N ILE A 209 -7.30 1.37 -3.37
CA ILE A 209 -6.23 0.42 -3.04
C ILE A 209 -6.85 -0.66 -2.16
N HIS A 210 -6.90 -1.90 -2.63
CA HIS A 210 -7.50 -2.98 -1.86
C HIS A 210 -6.84 -4.33 -2.08
N ASP A 211 -7.04 -5.28 -1.18
CA ASP A 211 -6.51 -6.64 -1.34
C ASP A 211 -4.96 -6.65 -1.47
N VAL A 212 -4.28 -5.96 -0.55
CA VAL A 212 -2.81 -5.82 -0.52
C VAL A 212 -2.23 -6.37 0.77
N GLU A 213 -1.19 -7.19 0.65
CA GLU A 213 -0.34 -7.60 1.78
C GLU A 213 1.01 -6.90 1.71
N VAL A 214 1.45 -6.34 2.84
CA VAL A 214 2.77 -5.72 2.98
C VAL A 214 3.49 -6.28 4.20
N SER A 215 4.71 -6.75 3.99
CA SER A 215 5.68 -7.12 5.02
C SER A 215 6.95 -6.29 4.83
N ASN A 216 7.36 -5.50 5.82
CA ASN A 216 8.55 -4.63 5.80
C ASN A 216 8.83 -4.09 7.22
N LYS A 217 9.46 -2.91 7.38
CA LYS A 217 9.45 -2.18 8.66
C LYS A 217 9.30 -0.66 8.52
N ASP A 218 8.63 -0.25 7.44
CA ASP A 218 8.22 1.13 7.17
C ASP A 218 6.77 1.16 6.65
N GLU A 219 6.38 2.17 5.89
CA GLU A 219 5.03 2.36 5.35
C GLU A 219 4.40 1.06 4.82
N CYS A 220 3.19 0.74 5.28
CA CYS A 220 2.35 -0.31 4.68
C CYS A 220 1.69 0.24 3.41
N VAL A 221 0.56 0.94 3.57
CA VAL A 221 -0.06 1.79 2.55
C VAL A 221 -0.23 3.19 3.14
N THR A 222 0.53 4.15 2.65
CA THR A 222 0.65 5.49 3.26
C THR A 222 0.27 6.60 2.29
N VAL A 223 -0.65 7.46 2.73
CA VAL A 223 -1.06 8.67 2.00
C VAL A 223 -0.06 9.81 2.23
N LYS A 224 0.38 10.45 1.14
CA LYS A 224 1.17 11.68 1.15
C LYS A 224 0.32 12.85 0.62
N ASN A 225 0.87 14.06 0.67
CA ASN A 225 0.22 15.28 0.20
C ASN A 225 0.66 15.64 -1.24
N PRO A 226 -0.22 16.25 -2.05
CA PRO A 226 -1.67 16.43 -1.84
C PRO A 226 -2.46 15.16 -2.23
N SER A 227 -3.58 14.90 -1.58
CA SER A 227 -4.43 13.74 -1.89
C SER A 227 -5.90 13.96 -1.62
N ASP A 228 -6.77 13.43 -2.47
CA ASP A 228 -8.20 13.45 -2.23
C ASP A 228 -8.96 12.24 -2.77
N HIS A 229 -10.09 11.90 -2.17
CA HIS A 229 -10.96 10.79 -2.62
C HIS A 229 -10.23 9.45 -2.74
N LEU A 230 -9.52 9.05 -1.69
CA LEU A 230 -8.82 7.76 -1.63
C LEU A 230 -9.64 6.76 -0.79
N LEU A 231 -9.84 5.57 -1.33
CA LEU A 231 -10.41 4.42 -0.61
C LEU A 231 -9.33 3.35 -0.48
N ILE A 232 -8.92 3.04 0.75
CA ILE A 232 -7.95 1.99 1.05
C ILE A 232 -8.63 0.92 1.90
N GLU A 233 -8.82 -0.29 1.41
CA GLU A 233 -9.53 -1.31 2.18
C GLU A 233 -9.05 -2.76 2.01
N ASN A 234 -9.32 -3.61 3.00
CA ASN A 234 -8.89 -5.00 2.99
C ASN A 234 -7.36 -5.14 2.80
N VAL A 235 -6.60 -4.53 3.70
CA VAL A 235 -5.13 -4.51 3.69
C VAL A 235 -4.59 -5.34 4.85
N PHE A 236 -3.58 -6.15 4.58
CA PHE A 236 -2.83 -6.87 5.59
C PHE A 236 -1.41 -6.32 5.74
N CYS A 237 -1.15 -5.60 6.83
CA CYS A 237 0.18 -5.21 7.24
C CYS A 237 0.80 -6.32 8.12
N ASN A 238 1.45 -7.29 7.47
CA ASN A 238 1.99 -8.50 8.05
C ASN A 238 3.44 -8.28 8.48
N TRP A 239 3.67 -7.81 9.71
CA TRP A 239 4.97 -7.30 10.14
C TRP A 239 5.44 -6.14 9.26
N SER A 240 4.96 -4.93 9.55
CA SER A 240 5.24 -3.72 8.78
C SER A 240 5.64 -2.57 9.72
N GLY A 241 5.89 -1.38 9.19
CA GLY A 241 5.70 -0.16 9.97
C GLY A 241 4.21 0.10 10.24
N GLY A 242 3.34 -0.24 9.29
CA GLY A 242 1.90 0.00 9.38
C GLY A 242 1.46 1.15 8.47
N CYS A 243 0.15 1.32 8.32
CA CYS A 243 -0.40 2.42 7.53
C CYS A 243 -0.11 3.76 8.20
N ALA A 244 -0.04 4.83 7.39
CA ALA A 244 0.19 6.17 7.90
C ALA A 244 -0.34 7.25 6.95
N MET A 245 -0.25 8.49 7.41
CA MET A 245 -0.37 9.70 6.61
C MET A 245 0.80 10.64 6.91
N GLY A 246 1.49 11.09 5.87
CA GLY A 246 2.66 11.98 5.96
C GLY A 246 4.01 11.29 5.71
N SER A 247 5.15 11.91 6.02
CA SER A 247 5.28 13.16 6.78
C SER A 247 4.65 14.35 6.05
N LEU A 248 3.84 15.13 6.75
CA LEU A 248 3.18 16.33 6.21
C LEU A 248 3.99 17.59 6.51
N ALA A 249 3.89 18.57 5.62
CA ALA A 249 4.75 19.76 5.60
C ALA A 249 3.93 21.05 5.38
N THR A 250 4.42 22.00 4.58
CA THR A 250 3.67 23.21 4.24
C THR A 250 2.67 22.95 3.12
N ASP A 251 1.60 23.74 3.08
CA ASP A 251 0.55 23.68 2.06
C ASP A 251 -0.10 22.28 1.95
N THR A 252 -0.25 21.63 3.11
CA THR A 252 -0.94 20.35 3.21
C THR A 252 -2.40 20.52 2.80
N ASP A 253 -2.84 19.68 1.89
CA ASP A 253 -4.21 19.58 1.42
C ASP A 253 -4.51 18.09 1.22
N ILE A 254 -5.19 17.49 2.20
CA ILE A 254 -5.62 16.10 2.17
C ILE A 254 -7.06 16.02 2.65
N HIS A 255 -7.97 15.49 1.81
CA HIS A 255 -9.35 15.31 2.23
C HIS A 255 -10.07 14.14 1.57
N ASP A 256 -11.21 13.72 2.13
CA ASP A 256 -12.00 12.61 1.60
C ASP A 256 -11.21 11.28 1.52
N ILE A 257 -10.61 10.88 2.66
CA ILE A 257 -9.81 9.64 2.76
C ILE A 257 -10.52 8.60 3.63
N GLU A 258 -10.73 7.39 3.11
CA GLU A 258 -11.21 6.25 3.89
C GLU A 258 -10.18 5.13 3.94
N TYR A 259 -9.90 4.65 5.15
CA TYR A 259 -9.29 3.34 5.38
C TYR A 259 -10.33 2.42 6.02
N ASN A 260 -10.53 1.22 5.48
CA ASN A 260 -11.52 0.27 5.99
C ASN A 260 -10.98 -1.16 6.02
N LYS A 261 -11.22 -1.93 7.09
CA LYS A 261 -10.78 -3.35 7.19
C LYS A 261 -9.27 -3.47 7.01
N ILE A 262 -8.52 -2.83 7.91
CA ILE A 262 -7.06 -2.90 7.92
C ILE A 262 -6.65 -3.86 9.04
N TYR A 263 -5.97 -4.93 8.67
CA TYR A 263 -5.43 -5.90 9.62
C TYR A 263 -3.92 -5.68 9.78
N THR A 264 -3.45 -5.52 11.01
CA THR A 264 -2.05 -5.17 11.29
C THR A 264 -1.50 -6.01 12.43
N GLN A 265 -0.39 -6.70 12.20
CA GLN A 265 0.27 -7.50 13.23
C GLN A 265 1.75 -7.13 13.37
N ARG A 266 2.25 -7.09 14.61
CA ARG A 266 3.66 -6.81 14.97
C ARG A 266 4.27 -5.62 14.24
N SER A 267 3.46 -4.61 13.97
CA SER A 267 3.87 -3.40 13.25
C SER A 267 4.26 -2.27 14.20
N ASN A 268 4.80 -1.17 13.66
CA ASN A 268 5.10 0.00 14.49
C ASN A 268 3.81 0.69 14.96
N GLN A 269 2.78 0.75 14.11
CA GLN A 269 1.45 1.26 14.43
C GLN A 269 0.35 0.51 13.68
N MET A 270 -0.91 0.66 14.10
CA MET A 270 -2.06 0.34 13.25
C MET A 270 -2.32 1.50 12.26
N TYR A 271 -2.31 2.74 12.73
CA TYR A 271 -2.28 3.93 11.88
C TYR A 271 -1.56 5.11 12.56
N MET A 272 -0.76 5.85 11.79
CA MET A 272 -0.06 7.04 12.30
C MET A 272 -0.26 8.26 11.40
N PHE A 273 -0.58 9.41 11.97
CA PHE A 273 -0.43 10.71 11.30
C PHE A 273 0.86 11.35 11.79
N LYS A 274 1.70 11.83 10.88
CA LYS A 274 3.02 12.39 11.22
C LYS A 274 3.24 13.76 10.60
N SER A 275 3.43 14.76 11.45
CA SER A 275 3.87 16.11 11.05
C SER A 275 4.71 16.76 12.17
N TYR A 276 5.41 17.85 11.85
CA TYR A 276 6.06 18.69 12.86
C TYR A 276 6.14 20.13 12.34
N GLY A 277 5.22 20.99 12.79
CA GLY A 277 5.02 22.33 12.24
C GLY A 277 4.30 22.27 10.89
N GLY A 278 4.68 23.15 9.96
CA GLY A 278 4.03 23.23 8.64
C GLY A 278 2.70 23.99 8.65
N SER A 279 1.93 23.84 7.57
CA SER A 279 0.65 24.52 7.36
C SER A 279 -0.26 23.71 6.45
N GLY A 280 -1.56 24.03 6.48
CA GLY A 280 -2.57 23.37 5.66
C GLY A 280 -3.51 22.50 6.49
N THR A 281 -4.28 21.64 5.82
CA THR A 281 -5.40 20.92 6.42
C THR A 281 -5.40 19.45 6.01
N VAL A 282 -5.78 18.60 6.97
CA VAL A 282 -6.24 17.24 6.74
C VAL A 282 -7.67 17.15 7.25
N ASN A 283 -8.64 16.86 6.38
CA ASN A 283 -10.04 16.80 6.79
C ASN A 283 -10.90 15.77 6.10
N ASN A 284 -12.04 15.41 6.70
CA ASN A 284 -12.93 14.36 6.18
C ASN A 284 -12.18 13.03 5.99
N VAL A 285 -11.64 12.51 7.08
CA VAL A 285 -10.92 11.23 7.13
C VAL A 285 -11.69 10.24 7.97
N ALA A 286 -11.86 9.02 7.45
CA ALA A 286 -12.51 7.94 8.17
C ALA A 286 -11.61 6.70 8.24
N LEU A 287 -11.24 6.28 9.46
CA LEU A 287 -10.45 5.06 9.72
C LEU A 287 -11.33 4.03 10.42
N LYS A 288 -11.85 3.08 9.64
CA LYS A 288 -12.91 2.13 10.03
C LYS A 288 -12.40 0.70 10.09
N ASN A 289 -12.93 -0.09 11.02
CA ASN A 289 -12.73 -1.54 11.10
C ASN A 289 -11.25 -1.95 11.10
N PHE A 290 -10.46 -1.36 11.99
CA PHE A 290 -9.07 -1.75 12.17
C PHE A 290 -8.97 -2.90 13.18
N ALA A 291 -8.15 -3.89 12.87
CA ALA A 291 -7.92 -5.05 13.73
C ALA A 291 -6.42 -5.35 13.79
N GLY A 292 -5.92 -5.76 14.94
CA GLY A 292 -4.50 -6.07 15.03
C GLY A 292 -4.02 -6.51 16.40
N HIS A 293 -2.82 -7.08 16.47
CA HIS A 293 -2.23 -7.49 17.73
C HIS A 293 -0.73 -7.25 17.75
N SER A 294 -0.20 -7.04 18.96
CA SER A 294 1.23 -6.93 19.23
C SER A 294 1.92 -5.77 18.49
N ASN A 295 1.16 -4.78 18.05
CA ASN A 295 1.70 -3.55 17.46
C ASN A 295 2.29 -2.65 18.55
N ALA A 296 3.30 -1.84 18.22
CA ALA A 296 3.92 -0.95 19.20
C ALA A 296 3.00 0.22 19.58
N TYR A 297 2.44 0.91 18.58
CA TYR A 297 1.34 1.86 18.71
C TYR A 297 0.08 1.32 18.04
N THR A 298 -1.06 1.97 18.29
CA THR A 298 -2.34 1.66 17.64
C THR A 298 -2.78 2.87 16.80
N LEU A 299 -3.51 3.82 17.39
CA LEU A 299 -3.87 5.09 16.76
C LEU A 299 -2.93 6.17 17.28
N ASP A 300 -2.01 6.64 16.43
CA ASP A 300 -0.99 7.64 16.79
C ASP A 300 -1.07 8.87 15.88
N LEU A 301 -1.74 9.93 16.32
CA LEU A 301 -1.65 11.24 15.70
C LEU A 301 -0.53 12.02 16.38
N ASP A 302 0.61 12.16 15.72
CA ASP A 302 1.77 12.88 16.24
C ASP A 302 2.14 14.07 15.35
N ALA A 303 1.61 15.25 15.70
CA ALA A 303 1.90 16.51 15.02
C ALA A 303 3.18 17.21 15.55
N GLN A 304 3.99 16.50 16.35
CA GLN A 304 5.34 16.88 16.74
C GLN A 304 6.29 15.69 16.57
N TRP A 305 6.16 14.98 15.45
CA TRP A 305 6.85 13.71 15.20
C TRP A 305 8.37 13.88 15.20
N SER A 306 9.03 13.36 16.23
CA SER A 306 10.45 13.62 16.49
C SER A 306 11.45 13.08 15.44
N SER A 307 11.01 12.21 14.53
CA SER A 307 11.86 11.67 13.47
C SER A 307 11.92 12.58 12.22
N MET A 308 11.12 13.65 12.18
CA MET A 308 11.29 14.73 11.22
C MET A 308 11.75 16.02 11.92
N LYS A 309 12.42 16.89 11.16
CA LYS A 309 12.78 18.22 11.66
C LYS A 309 11.52 19.10 11.70
N PRO A 310 11.40 20.01 12.68
CA PRO A 310 10.35 21.03 12.66
C PRO A 310 10.41 21.84 11.36
N ILE A 311 9.25 22.04 10.75
CA ILE A 311 9.05 22.87 9.57
C ILE A 311 8.37 24.17 10.01
N ALA A 312 8.71 25.30 9.38
CA ALA A 312 8.10 26.58 9.71
C ALA A 312 6.57 26.55 9.50
N GLY A 313 5.83 27.17 10.42
CA GLY A 313 4.37 27.20 10.46
C GLY A 313 3.83 26.65 11.78
N ASP A 314 2.60 27.03 12.12
CA ASP A 314 2.00 26.75 13.43
C ASP A 314 1.53 25.29 13.57
N GLY A 315 1.41 24.56 12.45
CA GLY A 315 0.95 23.19 12.41
C GLY A 315 -0.05 22.92 11.29
N ILE A 316 -0.29 21.63 11.05
CA ILE A 316 -1.38 21.13 10.21
C ILE A 316 -2.68 21.13 11.01
N LEU A 317 -3.76 21.65 10.44
CA LEU A 317 -5.10 21.49 11.00
C LEU A 317 -5.64 20.11 10.67
N TYR A 318 -5.80 19.25 11.67
CA TYR A 318 -6.52 17.98 11.55
C TYR A 318 -7.96 18.19 12.04
N THR A 319 -8.95 17.99 11.17
CA THR A 319 -10.35 18.24 11.52
C THR A 319 -11.32 17.30 10.82
N ASN A 320 -12.50 17.06 11.38
CA ASN A 320 -13.52 16.16 10.82
C ASN A 320 -12.94 14.75 10.55
N MET A 321 -12.59 14.06 11.64
CA MET A 321 -11.98 12.73 11.59
C MET A 321 -12.80 11.72 12.39
N THR A 322 -13.05 10.55 11.82
CA THR A 322 -13.76 9.45 12.47
C THR A 322 -12.85 8.22 12.61
N PHE A 323 -12.77 7.66 13.81
CA PHE A 323 -12.08 6.41 14.13
C PHE A 323 -13.09 5.44 14.73
N SER A 324 -13.42 4.36 14.01
CA SER A 324 -14.47 3.44 14.48
C SER A 324 -14.22 1.96 14.19
N GLY A 325 -14.65 1.09 15.11
CA GLY A 325 -14.52 -0.37 14.97
C GLY A 325 -13.08 -0.86 15.11
N TRP A 326 -12.34 -0.36 16.10
CA TRP A 326 -10.95 -0.74 16.34
C TRP A 326 -10.88 -1.85 17.39
N SER A 327 -10.15 -2.93 17.12
CA SER A 327 -10.08 -4.10 18.02
C SER A 327 -8.71 -4.79 18.06
N GLY A 328 -8.48 -5.56 19.13
CA GLY A 328 -7.32 -6.42 19.30
C GLY A 328 -6.41 -5.98 20.44
N THR A 329 -5.08 -5.99 20.26
CA THR A 329 -4.12 -5.65 21.33
C THR A 329 -2.91 -4.84 20.87
N CYS A 330 -2.37 -4.00 21.76
CA CYS A 330 -1.06 -3.38 21.63
C CYS A 330 -0.01 -4.10 22.50
N ALA A 331 1.27 -3.90 22.21
CA ALA A 331 2.37 -4.56 22.93
C ALA A 331 2.47 -4.15 24.41
N ASP A 332 2.36 -2.85 24.71
CA ASP A 332 2.40 -2.31 26.08
C ASP A 332 1.51 -1.06 26.16
N GLY A 333 0.36 -1.20 26.81
CA GLY A 333 -0.71 -0.21 26.84
C GLY A 333 -0.44 0.98 27.77
N HIS A 334 0.59 0.92 28.60
CA HIS A 334 1.06 2.05 29.41
C HIS A 334 2.18 2.80 28.70
N GLN A 335 3.15 2.07 28.13
CA GLN A 335 4.26 2.71 27.44
C GLN A 335 3.80 3.40 26.14
N ARG A 336 2.89 2.74 25.41
CA ARG A 336 2.36 3.20 24.12
C ARG A 336 0.88 2.88 24.05
N GLY A 337 0.11 3.72 24.74
CA GLY A 337 -1.33 3.67 24.80
C GLY A 337 -2.03 3.51 23.44
N PRO A 338 -3.16 2.78 23.37
CA PRO A 338 -3.87 2.55 22.11
C PRO A 338 -4.36 3.82 21.39
N ILE A 339 -4.56 4.91 22.13
CA ILE A 339 -4.97 6.20 21.58
C ILE A 339 -3.95 7.25 22.01
N LYS A 340 -3.31 7.88 21.03
CA LYS A 340 -2.44 9.03 21.21
C LYS A 340 -2.82 10.12 20.22
N PHE A 341 -3.29 11.25 20.75
CA PHE A 341 -3.45 12.49 20.00
C PHE A 341 -2.50 13.55 20.55
N ASN A 342 -1.50 13.95 19.77
CA ASN A 342 -0.53 15.00 20.09
C ASN A 342 -0.65 16.14 19.08
N CYS A 343 -1.62 17.03 19.29
CA CYS A 343 -1.85 18.21 18.45
C CYS A 343 -1.15 19.45 19.05
N PRO A 344 -0.66 20.38 18.23
CA PRO A 344 -0.09 21.64 18.72
C PRO A 344 -1.18 22.51 19.36
N ALA A 345 -0.79 23.39 20.30
CA ALA A 345 -1.75 24.23 21.02
C ALA A 345 -2.34 25.35 20.14
N ASP A 346 -1.54 25.87 19.21
CA ASP A 346 -1.93 26.96 18.31
C ASP A 346 -2.81 26.49 17.15
N VAL A 347 -2.73 25.19 16.81
CA VAL A 347 -3.56 24.53 15.79
C VAL A 347 -4.13 23.22 16.37
N PRO A 348 -5.09 23.31 17.31
CA PRO A 348 -5.66 22.13 17.93
C PRO A 348 -6.40 21.26 16.90
N CYS A 349 -6.42 19.94 17.12
CA CYS A 349 -7.27 19.06 16.32
C CYS A 349 -8.73 19.23 16.74
N THR A 350 -9.67 19.30 15.80
CA THR A 350 -11.10 19.55 16.08
C THR A 350 -11.99 18.54 15.38
N ASP A 351 -13.26 18.44 15.78
CA ASP A 351 -14.25 17.54 15.17
C ASP A 351 -13.74 16.10 15.03
N MET A 352 -13.08 15.61 16.10
CA MET A 352 -12.56 14.26 16.21
C MET A 352 -13.61 13.33 16.84
N GLN A 353 -13.83 12.16 16.26
CA GLN A 353 -14.80 11.19 16.78
C GLN A 353 -14.14 9.81 16.94
N VAL A 354 -14.14 9.29 18.17
CA VAL A 354 -13.69 7.94 18.48
C VAL A 354 -14.87 7.13 19.00
N ASP A 355 -15.29 6.13 18.23
CA ASP A 355 -16.39 5.23 18.59
C ASP A 355 -15.93 3.77 18.48
N ASP A 356 -16.50 2.88 19.29
CA ASP A 356 -16.23 1.42 19.21
C ASP A 356 -14.72 1.08 19.12
N PHE A 357 -14.00 1.36 20.20
CA PHE A 357 -12.55 1.21 20.29
C PHE A 357 -12.20 0.26 21.44
N THR A 358 -11.84 -0.98 21.11
CA THR A 358 -11.66 -2.13 22.02
C THR A 358 -10.29 -2.79 21.87
N VAL A 359 -9.24 -1.95 21.84
CA VAL A 359 -7.85 -2.42 21.78
C VAL A 359 -7.27 -2.51 23.20
N GLY A 360 -6.99 -3.73 23.65
CA GLY A 360 -6.38 -3.99 24.96
C GLY A 360 -4.85 -3.96 24.91
N SER A 361 -4.23 -4.63 25.89
CA SER A 361 -2.77 -4.75 25.99
C SER A 361 -2.32 -6.19 26.17
N ASN A 362 -1.15 -6.51 25.62
CA ASN A 362 -0.43 -7.75 25.93
C ASN A 362 0.31 -7.68 27.28
N LYS A 363 0.38 -6.50 27.92
CA LYS A 363 1.08 -6.30 29.19
C LYS A 363 0.27 -5.40 30.13
N GLY A 364 -0.07 -5.95 31.29
CA GLY A 364 -0.93 -5.29 32.28
C GLY A 364 -2.41 -5.49 31.97
N ASP A 365 -3.25 -5.00 32.88
CA ASP A 365 -4.71 -5.10 32.85
C ASP A 365 -5.39 -3.75 32.54
N THR A 366 -4.61 -2.70 32.30
CA THR A 366 -5.09 -1.37 31.89
C THR A 366 -4.32 -0.82 30.68
N VAL A 367 -4.95 0.12 29.98
CA VAL A 367 -4.37 0.89 28.88
C VAL A 367 -4.50 2.39 29.13
N GLU A 368 -3.62 3.18 28.51
CA GLU A 368 -3.67 4.64 28.56
C GLU A 368 -4.15 5.25 27.25
N HIS A 369 -5.05 6.22 27.33
CA HIS A 369 -5.41 7.10 26.23
C HIS A 369 -4.88 8.50 26.51
N VAL A 370 -4.04 9.02 25.63
CA VAL A 370 -3.37 10.32 25.79
C VAL A 370 -3.91 11.29 24.76
N CYS A 371 -4.49 12.39 25.24
CA CYS A 371 -5.00 13.46 24.38
C CYS A 371 -4.35 14.78 24.75
N LYS A 372 -3.83 15.49 23.75
CA LYS A 372 -3.26 16.83 23.87
C LYS A 372 -3.80 17.71 22.75
N ASN A 373 -4.49 18.77 23.15
CA ASN A 373 -5.11 19.77 22.27
C ASN A 373 -6.01 19.16 21.17
N ALA A 374 -6.70 18.05 21.46
CA ALA A 374 -7.58 17.36 20.52
C ALA A 374 -9.05 17.44 20.98
N TYR A 375 -9.96 17.78 20.09
CA TYR A 375 -11.32 18.15 20.47
C TYR A 375 -12.37 17.37 19.70
N GLY A 376 -13.42 16.94 20.41
CA GLY A 376 -14.51 16.17 19.85
C GLY A 376 -15.18 15.24 20.87
N SER A 377 -15.45 13.99 20.48
CA SER A 377 -16.16 13.01 21.32
C SER A 377 -15.54 11.62 21.29
N GLY A 378 -15.52 10.97 22.46
CA GLY A 378 -14.98 9.61 22.64
C GLY A 378 -13.62 9.58 23.34
N ALA A 379 -13.35 8.51 24.08
CA ALA A 379 -12.09 8.31 24.82
C ALA A 379 -11.65 9.54 25.65
N CYS A 380 -10.42 10.00 25.48
CA CYS A 380 -9.83 11.14 26.20
C CYS A 380 -10.11 12.51 25.57
N LEU A 381 -10.91 12.58 24.49
CA LEU A 381 -11.17 13.84 23.77
C LEU A 381 -11.99 14.81 24.62
N LYS A 382 -11.64 16.09 24.55
CA LYS A 382 -12.36 17.16 25.25
C LYS A 382 -13.44 17.75 24.33
N LYS A 383 -14.62 18.06 24.89
CA LYS A 383 -15.65 18.84 24.18
C LYS A 383 -15.20 20.29 23.98
N GLY A 384 -15.63 20.91 22.88
CA GLY A 384 -15.26 22.28 22.48
C GLY A 384 -14.31 22.25 21.29
N ASP A 385 -13.57 23.33 21.07
CA ASP A 385 -12.68 23.52 19.91
C ASP A 385 -11.43 24.35 20.25
N GLY A 386 -11.15 24.61 21.53
CA GLY A 386 -10.09 25.53 21.93
C GLY A 386 -9.59 25.45 23.37
N GLY A 387 -8.39 25.97 23.57
CA GLY A 387 -7.64 25.97 24.82
C GLY A 387 -6.55 24.89 24.85
N ALA A 388 -5.43 25.16 25.51
CA ALA A 388 -4.39 24.16 25.68
C ALA A 388 -4.79 23.15 26.76
N TYR A 389 -4.59 21.86 26.52
CA TYR A 389 -4.72 20.83 27.54
C TYR A 389 -3.89 19.60 27.23
N THR A 390 -3.64 18.80 28.26
CA THR A 390 -3.12 17.45 28.14
C THR A 390 -3.81 16.60 29.19
N THR A 391 -4.25 15.41 28.81
CA THR A 391 -4.87 14.45 29.72
C THR A 391 -4.41 13.04 29.38
N THR A 392 -4.30 12.22 30.41
CA THR A 392 -4.11 10.77 30.30
C THR A 392 -5.30 10.12 30.99
N GLN A 393 -6.01 9.27 30.26
CA GLN A 393 -7.10 8.46 30.79
C GLN A 393 -6.62 7.01 30.88
N THR A 394 -6.64 6.43 32.06
CA THR A 394 -6.39 5.00 32.26
C THR A 394 -7.74 4.27 32.28
N VAL A 395 -7.85 3.20 31.48
CA VAL A 395 -9.05 2.35 31.40
C VAL A 395 -8.67 0.87 31.42
N ASP A 396 -9.59 0.00 31.80
CA ASP A 396 -9.36 -1.45 31.78
C ASP A 396 -9.03 -1.92 30.35
N ALA A 397 -8.05 -2.82 30.23
CA ALA A 397 -7.54 -3.33 28.96
C ALA A 397 -8.46 -4.40 28.34
N THR A 398 -9.78 -4.19 28.36
CA THR A 398 -10.73 -5.11 27.76
C THR A 398 -10.52 -5.15 26.25
N SER A 399 -9.98 -6.25 25.73
CA SER A 399 -9.89 -6.52 24.29
C SER A 399 -11.01 -7.45 23.85
N ALA A 400 -11.61 -7.18 22.69
CA ALA A 400 -12.36 -8.21 21.99
C ALA A 400 -11.39 -9.28 21.48
N ALA A 401 -11.80 -10.56 21.49
CA ALA A 401 -11.05 -11.61 20.80
C ALA A 401 -11.10 -11.31 19.29
N THR A 402 -9.97 -10.92 18.73
CA THR A 402 -9.85 -10.63 17.30
C THR A 402 -9.31 -11.87 16.59
N PRO A 403 -10.04 -12.43 15.61
CA PRO A 403 -9.52 -13.51 14.78
C PRO A 403 -8.21 -13.08 14.10
N THR A 404 -7.26 -14.00 14.01
CA THR A 404 -5.96 -13.76 13.36
C THR A 404 -6.01 -14.14 11.89
N MET A 405 -4.98 -13.74 11.13
CA MET A 405 -4.82 -14.14 9.73
C MET A 405 -3.94 -15.38 9.62
N ASP A 406 -4.24 -16.26 8.68
CA ASP A 406 -3.30 -17.31 8.28
C ASP A 406 -2.05 -16.69 7.65
N GLY A 407 -0.88 -17.30 7.90
CA GLY A 407 0.40 -16.89 7.33
C GLY A 407 1.02 -15.65 7.99
N GLU A 408 0.65 -15.33 9.23
CA GLU A 408 1.32 -14.29 10.01
C GLU A 408 2.82 -14.57 10.17
N ILE A 409 3.62 -13.55 9.86
CA ILE A 409 5.07 -13.62 10.02
C ILE A 409 5.41 -13.52 11.50
N GLU A 410 6.08 -14.56 12.02
CA GLU A 410 6.51 -14.62 13.43
C GLU A 410 7.84 -13.91 13.68
N ASN A 411 8.64 -13.68 12.64
CA ASN A 411 9.91 -12.96 12.69
C ASN A 411 10.07 -12.14 11.40
N GLY A 412 10.32 -10.84 11.54
CA GLY A 412 10.49 -9.95 10.40
C GLY A 412 11.53 -10.45 9.41
N LEU A 413 11.27 -10.23 8.12
CA LEU A 413 12.10 -10.72 7.03
C LEU A 413 13.52 -10.13 7.11
N GLY A 414 14.55 -10.98 7.04
CA GLY A 414 15.94 -10.58 7.30
C GLY A 414 16.51 -9.57 6.31
N LEU A 415 17.68 -9.02 6.64
CA LEU A 415 18.39 -8.00 5.84
C LEU A 415 19.62 -8.54 5.11
N THR A 416 20.00 -9.80 5.35
CA THR A 416 21.31 -10.35 4.93
C THR A 416 21.21 -11.53 3.98
N VAL A 417 19.99 -11.99 3.67
CA VAL A 417 19.70 -13.10 2.75
C VAL A 417 18.50 -12.74 1.87
N SER A 418 18.41 -13.36 0.70
CA SER A 418 17.29 -13.14 -0.21
C SER A 418 15.95 -13.47 0.45
N ILE A 419 14.96 -12.63 0.20
CA ILE A 419 13.57 -12.87 0.60
C ILE A 419 12.87 -13.66 -0.52
N ALA A 420 12.12 -14.70 -0.15
CA ALA A 420 11.38 -15.51 -1.11
C ALA A 420 10.18 -14.75 -1.70
N ILE A 421 9.89 -15.00 -2.97
CA ILE A 421 8.72 -14.41 -3.64
C ILE A 421 7.43 -15.01 -3.05
N PRO A 422 6.54 -14.20 -2.45
CA PRO A 422 5.30 -14.69 -1.85
C PRO A 422 4.27 -15.05 -2.93
N THR A 423 3.27 -15.84 -2.53
CA THR A 423 2.04 -15.98 -3.32
C THR A 423 1.04 -14.92 -2.92
N ILE A 424 0.36 -14.31 -3.88
CA ILE A 424 -0.76 -13.40 -3.59
C ILE A 424 -1.88 -14.23 -2.95
N ARG A 425 -2.35 -13.76 -1.79
CA ARG A 425 -3.38 -14.40 -0.97
C ARG A 425 -4.80 -14.05 -1.42
N ALA A 426 -5.79 -14.75 -0.88
CA ALA A 426 -7.21 -14.61 -1.23
C ALA A 426 -8.05 -13.92 -0.14
N SER A 427 -7.42 -13.52 0.96
CA SER A 427 -8.05 -12.84 2.10
C SER A 427 -7.00 -12.00 2.80
N PHE A 428 -7.33 -10.75 3.15
CA PHE A 428 -6.42 -9.74 3.70
C PHE A 428 -6.92 -9.16 5.03
N PHE A 429 -8.15 -9.52 5.42
CA PHE A 429 -8.75 -9.21 6.71
C PHE A 429 -9.52 -10.43 7.22
N PRO A 430 -9.55 -10.70 8.53
CA PRO A 430 -10.11 -11.95 9.04
C PRO A 430 -11.59 -12.14 8.66
N GLY A 431 -11.90 -13.30 8.09
CA GLY A 431 -13.25 -13.65 7.64
C GLY A 431 -13.75 -12.89 6.40
N VAL A 432 -12.90 -12.09 5.76
CA VAL A 432 -13.24 -11.30 4.57
C VAL A 432 -12.49 -11.83 3.36
N ALA A 433 -13.22 -12.22 2.32
CA ALA A 433 -12.64 -12.60 1.03
C ALA A 433 -12.09 -11.37 0.31
N ALA A 434 -11.11 -11.57 -0.58
CA ALA A 434 -10.66 -10.53 -1.51
C ALA A 434 -11.85 -9.98 -2.32
N ILE A 435 -11.85 -8.68 -2.57
CA ILE A 435 -12.91 -7.99 -3.34
C ILE A 435 -12.87 -8.49 -4.79
N SER A 436 -11.68 -8.55 -5.37
CA SER A 436 -11.45 -9.05 -6.73
C SER A 436 -10.75 -10.41 -6.68
N PRO A 437 -11.30 -11.47 -7.31
CA PRO A 437 -10.60 -12.75 -7.37
C PRO A 437 -9.30 -12.60 -8.18
N ARG A 438 -8.25 -13.30 -7.76
CA ARG A 438 -6.98 -13.37 -8.50
C ARG A 438 -7.23 -13.83 -9.95
N MET A 439 -6.48 -13.29 -10.90
CA MET A 439 -6.59 -13.68 -12.31
C MET A 439 -6.39 -15.20 -12.52
N ALA A 440 -5.47 -15.80 -11.75
CA ALA A 440 -5.23 -17.25 -11.74
C ALA A 440 -6.48 -18.07 -11.35
N ASP A 441 -7.35 -17.52 -10.52
CA ASP A 441 -8.57 -18.19 -10.04
C ASP A 441 -9.78 -17.88 -10.92
N ALA A 442 -9.85 -16.69 -11.50
CA ALA A 442 -10.92 -16.29 -12.43
C ALA A 442 -10.96 -17.18 -13.69
N SER A 443 -9.80 -17.61 -14.20
CA SER A 443 -9.71 -18.53 -15.34
C SER A 443 -10.27 -19.93 -15.05
N LYS A 444 -10.17 -20.39 -13.80
CA LYS A 444 -10.75 -21.66 -13.31
C LYS A 444 -12.26 -21.57 -13.11
N ALA A 445 -12.76 -20.42 -12.68
CA ALA A 445 -14.20 -20.18 -12.53
C ALA A 445 -14.93 -20.17 -13.90
N GLN A 446 -14.31 -19.61 -14.94
CA GLN A 446 -14.88 -19.65 -16.29
C GLN A 446 -14.87 -21.06 -16.91
N THR A 447 -13.85 -21.87 -16.62
CA THR A 447 -13.81 -23.27 -17.10
C THR A 447 -14.80 -24.16 -16.37
N THR A 448 -15.02 -24.00 -15.07
CA THR A 448 -16.06 -24.75 -14.33
C THR A 448 -17.48 -24.33 -14.71
N ALA A 449 -17.71 -23.05 -14.99
CA ALA A 449 -18.98 -22.57 -15.54
C ALA A 449 -19.28 -23.14 -16.93
N ARG A 450 -18.26 -23.26 -17.79
CA ARG A 450 -18.39 -23.84 -19.14
C ARG A 450 -18.58 -25.36 -19.15
N VAL A 451 -18.07 -26.07 -18.14
CA VAL A 451 -18.30 -27.52 -17.96
C VAL A 451 -19.70 -27.80 -17.39
N LYS A 452 -20.29 -26.88 -16.61
CA LYS A 452 -21.66 -27.04 -16.09
C LYS A 452 -22.76 -26.75 -17.12
N THR A 453 -22.45 -26.17 -18.28
CA THR A 453 -23.44 -25.82 -19.32
C THR A 453 -23.51 -26.81 -20.49
N SER A 454 -22.83 -27.96 -20.43
CA SER A 454 -22.81 -28.96 -21.52
C SER A 454 -23.53 -30.29 -21.21
N VAL A 455 -24.51 -30.30 -20.32
CA VAL A 455 -25.43 -31.45 -20.18
C VAL A 455 -26.81 -31.02 -20.70
N PRO A 456 -27.27 -31.49 -21.87
CA PRO A 456 -28.65 -31.29 -22.27
C PRO A 456 -29.54 -32.19 -21.40
N ALA A 457 -30.51 -31.58 -20.72
CA ALA A 457 -31.63 -32.31 -20.14
C ALA A 457 -32.53 -32.81 -21.28
N GLU A 458 -32.61 -34.13 -21.46
CA GLU A 458 -33.62 -34.78 -22.28
C GLU A 458 -35.01 -34.53 -21.67
N ALA A 459 -35.85 -33.83 -22.42
CA ALA A 459 -37.28 -33.72 -22.16
C ALA A 459 -38.02 -34.76 -23.02
N ASP A 460 -38.86 -35.53 -22.37
CA ASP A 460 -39.62 -36.62 -22.95
C ASP A 460 -40.97 -36.13 -23.54
N THR A 461 -41.44 -36.86 -24.56
CA THR A 461 -42.80 -36.91 -25.16
C THR A 461 -43.19 -36.06 -26.41
N ALA A 462 -43.05 -36.72 -27.57
CA ALA A 462 -44.11 -37.25 -28.47
C ALA A 462 -44.72 -36.46 -29.67
N ALA A 463 -44.74 -37.18 -30.81
CA ALA A 463 -45.46 -37.05 -32.10
C ALA A 463 -44.89 -36.04 -33.13
N ASP A 464 -44.77 -36.29 -34.44
CA ASP A 464 -45.33 -37.30 -35.36
C ASP A 464 -44.47 -37.42 -36.66
N THR A 465 -44.70 -38.49 -37.42
CA THR A 465 -44.13 -39.01 -38.69
C THR A 465 -43.35 -38.12 -39.69
N SER A 466 -42.21 -38.62 -40.23
CA SER A 466 -42.08 -39.20 -41.60
C SER A 466 -40.66 -39.19 -42.20
N ALA A 467 -40.33 -40.30 -42.88
CA ALA A 467 -39.39 -40.48 -44.01
C ALA A 467 -37.85 -40.33 -43.86
N ALA A 468 -37.20 -41.51 -43.82
CA ALA A 468 -36.08 -41.99 -44.66
C ALA A 468 -34.79 -41.14 -44.86
N ALA A 469 -33.64 -41.64 -44.37
CA ALA A 469 -32.62 -42.33 -45.18
C ALA A 469 -31.33 -42.59 -44.38
N ASN A 470 -30.78 -43.80 -44.52
CA ASN A 470 -29.51 -44.29 -43.96
C ASN A 470 -28.28 -43.47 -44.41
N VAL A 471 -27.30 -43.29 -43.52
CA VAL A 471 -25.89 -43.72 -43.74
C VAL A 471 -25.26 -44.07 -42.38
N VAL A 472 -24.73 -45.30 -42.32
CA VAL A 472 -23.90 -45.85 -41.23
C VAL A 472 -22.44 -45.52 -41.50
N VAL A 473 -21.72 -45.01 -40.50
CA VAL A 473 -20.26 -45.22 -40.37
C VAL A 473 -19.91 -45.48 -38.90
N LEU A 474 -19.35 -46.67 -38.64
CA LEU A 474 -18.72 -47.08 -37.38
C LEU A 474 -17.40 -46.31 -37.15
N ILE A 475 -16.97 -46.17 -35.89
CA ILE A 475 -15.73 -46.82 -35.35
C ILE A 475 -15.50 -46.42 -33.87
N ASN A 476 -15.48 -47.47 -33.03
CA ASN A 476 -14.68 -47.81 -31.84
C ASN A 476 -14.55 -46.90 -30.59
N THR A 477 -15.24 -47.40 -29.56
CA THR A 477 -14.87 -47.66 -28.16
C THR A 477 -13.43 -47.48 -27.65
N VAL A 478 -13.36 -46.69 -26.57
CA VAL A 478 -12.77 -46.90 -25.21
C VAL A 478 -11.37 -47.51 -25.04
N ALA A 479 -10.50 -46.78 -24.33
CA ALA A 479 -9.54 -47.35 -23.38
C ALA A 479 -9.42 -46.44 -22.14
N SER A 480 -9.75 -47.02 -20.99
CA SER A 480 -9.57 -46.51 -19.63
C SER A 480 -8.14 -46.74 -19.16
N PHE A 481 -7.57 -45.79 -18.39
CA PHE A 481 -6.32 -45.99 -17.66
C PHE A 481 -6.53 -45.82 -16.16
N SER A 482 -6.07 -46.83 -15.44
CA SER A 482 -6.06 -47.01 -13.98
C SER A 482 -4.96 -46.19 -13.32
N THR A 483 -5.26 -45.67 -12.14
CA THR A 483 -4.32 -45.08 -11.18
C THR A 483 -3.54 -46.17 -10.44
N SER A 484 -2.29 -45.87 -10.07
CA SER A 484 -1.56 -46.61 -9.05
C SER A 484 -0.78 -45.62 -8.19
N ALA A 485 -1.06 -45.67 -6.89
CA ALA A 485 -0.36 -44.96 -5.83
C ALA A 485 0.89 -45.76 -5.44
N ILE A 486 2.00 -45.06 -5.21
CA ILE A 486 3.18 -45.60 -4.56
C ILE A 486 3.32 -44.85 -3.24
N ALA A 487 3.27 -45.61 -2.15
CA ALA A 487 3.62 -45.16 -0.81
C ALA A 487 5.13 -45.35 -0.64
N ASP A 488 5.83 -44.31 -0.18
CA ASP A 488 7.19 -44.43 0.34
C ASP A 488 7.16 -44.24 1.85
N GLU A 489 7.72 -45.23 2.52
CA GLU A 489 7.87 -45.40 3.95
C GLU A 489 9.19 -44.73 4.38
N VAL A 490 9.15 -43.76 5.29
CA VAL A 490 10.36 -43.22 5.92
C VAL A 490 10.20 -43.24 7.44
N THR A 491 11.11 -44.00 8.05
CA THR A 491 11.32 -44.22 9.49
C THR A 491 11.69 -42.94 10.25
N PRO A 492 11.24 -42.76 11.50
CA PRO A 492 11.60 -41.59 12.30
C PRO A 492 12.95 -41.77 13.01
N VAL A 493 13.80 -40.75 12.94
CA VAL A 493 15.02 -40.63 13.75
C VAL A 493 14.75 -39.63 14.88
N SER A 494 15.03 -40.05 16.10
CA SER A 494 14.86 -39.33 17.36
C SER A 494 16.19 -38.73 17.84
N ILE A 495 16.21 -37.43 18.18
CA ILE A 495 17.20 -36.82 19.10
C ILE A 495 16.55 -35.56 19.78
N PRO A 496 17.06 -35.05 20.92
CA PRO A 496 16.35 -35.06 22.21
C PRO A 496 15.90 -33.67 22.69
N GLU A 497 15.00 -33.66 23.67
CA GLU A 497 14.64 -32.49 24.48
C GLU A 497 15.85 -31.96 25.27
N VAL A 498 16.04 -30.64 25.24
CA VAL A 498 16.79 -29.90 26.26
C VAL A 498 15.93 -28.73 26.72
N SER A 499 15.74 -28.67 28.03
CA SER A 499 14.91 -27.73 28.78
C SER A 499 15.44 -26.29 28.79
N ALA A 500 14.50 -25.37 28.96
CA ALA A 500 14.70 -23.97 29.31
C ALA A 500 15.55 -23.77 30.59
N ASP A 501 16.36 -22.69 30.65
CA ASP A 501 16.14 -21.61 31.62
C ASP A 501 17.01 -20.34 31.35
N ALA A 502 16.43 -19.19 31.70
CA ALA A 502 16.97 -17.89 32.12
C ALA A 502 18.20 -17.24 31.42
N SER A 503 18.04 -16.02 30.87
CA SER A 503 18.05 -14.76 31.65
C SER A 503 18.19 -13.55 30.73
N GLU A 504 17.27 -12.58 30.88
CA GLU A 504 17.38 -11.23 30.33
C GLU A 504 18.58 -10.48 30.91
N SER A 505 19.36 -9.81 30.05
CA SER A 505 20.24 -8.73 30.47
C SER A 505 20.02 -7.51 29.58
N LEU A 506 19.43 -6.48 30.19
CA LEU A 506 19.34 -5.11 29.73
C LEU A 506 20.70 -4.59 29.23
N ILE A 507 20.73 -4.08 28.00
CA ILE A 507 21.78 -3.14 27.57
C ILE A 507 21.08 -1.86 27.10
N THR A 508 21.23 -0.84 27.92
CA THR A 508 21.01 0.56 27.57
C THR A 508 22.06 0.98 26.55
N GLU A 509 21.66 1.37 25.34
CA GLU A 509 22.54 2.11 24.43
C GLU A 509 22.12 3.58 24.30
N ASP A 510 23.08 4.39 24.68
CA ASP A 510 23.16 5.84 24.63
C ASP A 510 23.21 6.33 23.18
N ARG A 511 22.47 7.41 22.89
CA ARG A 511 22.43 8.05 21.58
C ARG A 511 23.52 9.10 21.48
N SER A 512 24.53 8.89 20.63
CA SER A 512 25.17 10.02 19.95
C SER A 512 25.83 9.64 18.61
N THR A 513 25.67 10.54 17.64
CA THR A 513 26.45 10.69 16.39
C THR A 513 26.13 9.79 15.18
N LEU A 514 25.16 10.25 14.37
CA LEU A 514 25.13 10.01 12.93
C LEU A 514 25.20 11.37 12.20
N GLN A 515 26.42 11.79 11.86
CA GLN A 515 26.70 12.80 10.85
C GLN A 515 27.30 12.07 9.66
N THR A 516 26.55 11.92 8.57
CA THR A 516 27.10 11.48 7.28
C THR A 516 27.41 12.69 6.41
N ALA A 517 28.68 12.72 5.99
CA ALA A 517 29.26 13.71 5.10
C ALA A 517 28.76 13.51 3.66
N VAL A 518 28.26 14.60 3.06
CA VAL A 518 28.10 14.72 1.60
C VAL A 518 29.41 15.29 1.06
N LYS A 519 30.21 14.47 0.37
CA LYS A 519 31.32 14.94 -0.46
C LYS A 519 30.76 15.50 -1.76
N ALA A 520 30.62 16.83 -1.82
CA ALA A 520 30.50 17.55 -3.08
C ALA A 520 31.91 17.85 -3.63
N SER A 521 32.16 17.42 -4.87
CA SER A 521 33.34 17.78 -5.64
C SER A 521 33.24 19.25 -6.04
N ALA A 522 34.18 20.09 -5.58
CA ALA A 522 34.31 21.47 -5.99
C ALA A 522 35.64 21.66 -6.74
N THR A 523 35.55 21.89 -8.04
CA THR A 523 36.61 22.50 -8.84
C THR A 523 36.67 23.99 -8.55
N THR A 524 37.88 24.43 -8.22
CA THR A 524 38.30 25.80 -7.91
C THR A 524 38.11 26.76 -9.09
N ASN A 525 37.64 27.99 -8.80
CA ASN A 525 38.20 29.19 -9.43
C ASN A 525 38.01 30.40 -8.51
N SER A 526 39.13 31.07 -8.26
CA SER A 526 39.30 32.28 -7.47
C SER A 526 38.79 33.52 -8.18
N ALA A 527 38.22 34.49 -7.45
CA ALA A 527 38.48 35.92 -7.66
C ALA A 527 37.89 36.79 -6.52
N ALA A 528 38.81 37.40 -5.77
CA ALA A 528 38.82 38.76 -5.21
C ALA A 528 37.52 39.44 -4.73
N GLU A 529 37.57 39.83 -3.45
CA GLU A 529 36.78 40.87 -2.81
C GLU A 529 36.94 42.24 -3.50
N THR A 530 35.85 43.00 -3.60
CA THR A 530 35.91 44.46 -3.53
C THR A 530 34.62 45.00 -2.92
N THR A 531 34.77 45.70 -1.80
CA THR A 531 33.75 46.47 -1.09
C THR A 531 33.40 47.76 -1.85
N VAL A 532 32.10 48.03 -2.08
CA VAL A 532 31.56 49.41 -2.15
C VAL A 532 30.12 49.41 -1.63
N ALA A 533 29.87 50.22 -0.60
CA ALA A 533 28.55 50.59 -0.14
C ALA A 533 27.98 51.74 -0.99
N LEU A 534 26.67 51.77 -1.26
CA LEU A 534 25.87 53.01 -1.39
C LEU A 534 24.35 52.78 -1.52
N SER A 535 23.65 53.44 -0.60
CA SER A 535 22.36 54.15 -0.71
C SER A 535 21.09 53.51 -1.29
N LYS A 536 20.06 53.55 -0.42
CA LYS A 536 18.61 53.58 -0.67
C LYS A 536 18.19 54.37 -1.92
N ALA A 537 17.30 53.78 -2.73
CA ALA A 537 16.23 54.50 -3.42
C ALA A 537 15.06 53.56 -3.71
N SER A 538 13.93 53.88 -3.08
CA SER A 538 12.59 53.41 -3.37
C SER A 538 12.11 53.94 -4.73
N SER A 539 11.61 53.08 -5.62
CA SER A 539 10.30 53.29 -6.28
C SER A 539 9.92 52.13 -7.22
N CYS A 540 8.60 51.93 -7.27
CA CYS A 540 7.80 51.56 -8.44
C CYS A 540 7.69 50.09 -8.92
N ARG A 541 6.44 49.64 -8.76
CA ARG A 541 5.59 48.96 -9.77
C ARG A 541 5.97 47.55 -10.19
N ALA A 542 5.25 46.63 -9.57
CA ALA A 542 4.87 45.35 -10.13
C ALA A 542 4.30 45.49 -11.56
N LYS A 543 4.96 44.83 -12.51
CA LYS A 543 4.33 44.32 -13.72
C LYS A 543 4.49 42.79 -13.70
N ARG A 544 3.35 42.11 -13.62
CA ARG A 544 3.22 40.68 -13.94
C ARG A 544 3.80 40.43 -15.34
N ARG A 545 4.68 39.43 -15.45
CA ARG A 545 4.73 38.51 -16.59
C ARG A 545 5.30 37.17 -16.13
N GLN A 546 4.59 36.13 -16.56
CA GLN A 546 4.87 34.71 -16.47
C GLN A 546 6.32 34.35 -16.78
N ASN A 547 6.87 33.34 -16.07
CA ASN A 547 7.39 32.12 -16.70
C ASN A 547 7.98 31.11 -15.69
N PHE A 548 7.45 29.88 -15.78
CA PHE A 548 8.13 28.58 -15.70
C PHE A 548 8.76 28.04 -14.39
N ARG A 549 8.36 26.79 -14.10
CA ARG A 549 9.08 25.68 -13.44
C ARG A 549 9.27 25.84 -11.92
N TYR A 550 8.94 24.89 -11.06
CA TYR A 550 8.78 23.44 -11.15
C TYR A 550 7.54 22.96 -10.39
#